data_AF-A0A948CPJ5-F1
#
_entry.id   AF-A0A948CPJ5-F1
#
_cell.length_a   1.000
_cell.length_b   1.000
_cell.length_c   1.000
_cell.angle_alpha   90.00
_cell.angle_beta   90.00
_cell.angle_gamma   90.00
#
_symmetry.space_group_name_H-M   'P 1'
#
loop_
_entity.id
_entity.type
_entity.pdbx_description
1 polymer ?
#
loop_
_entity_poly.entity_id
_entity_poly.type
_entity_poly.pdbx_seq_one_letter_code
_entity_poly.pdbx_strand_id
1 'polypeptide(L)'
;MEYWLPIIYMGIMGLALLIYVILDGYDLGVGMLVPLADEAEKDMMIASIGPFWDANETWIVLGVGVLLIAFPIAHGIILTSLYIPVTIMLMGLILRGVAFDLRVKAGDHRRGLWNKAFFAGSLIASLAQGWMLGAYITGLQHSTT
;
A
#
# COMPACT_ATOMS: atom_id res chain seq x y z
N MET A 1 -12.96 17.38 -27.32
CA MET A 1 -12.61 16.13 -26.60
C MET A 1 -11.27 16.22 -25.89
N GLU A 2 -10.26 16.89 -26.46
CA GLU A 2 -8.91 16.98 -25.87
C GLU A 2 -8.85 17.64 -24.48
N TYR A 3 -9.76 18.57 -24.15
CA TYR A 3 -9.82 19.16 -22.81
C TYR A 3 -10.39 18.22 -21.74
N TRP A 4 -11.40 17.43 -22.10
CA TRP A 4 -12.14 16.60 -21.13
C TRP A 4 -11.41 15.32 -20.78
N LEU A 5 -10.66 14.75 -21.72
CA LEU A 5 -9.99 13.47 -21.55
C LEU A 5 -8.98 13.47 -20.39
N PRO A 6 -8.05 14.45 -20.26
CA PRO A 6 -7.14 14.53 -19.13
C PRO A 6 -7.86 14.72 -17.79
N ILE A 7 -8.95 15.50 -17.76
CA ILE A 7 -9.74 15.73 -16.54
C ILE A 7 -10.41 14.43 -16.08
N ILE A 8 -10.98 13.67 -17.01
CA ILE A 8 -11.60 12.38 -16.72
C ILE A 8 -10.56 11.40 -16.17
N TYR A 9 -9.39 11.28 -16.82
CA TYR A 9 -8.32 10.39 -16.34
C TYR A 9 -7.76 10.83 -14.98
N MET A 10 -7.62 12.13 -14.75
CA MET A 10 -7.24 12.66 -13.45
C MET A 10 -8.28 12.30 -12.38
N GLY A 11 -9.57 12.41 -12.70
CA GLY A 11 -10.66 12.01 -11.80
C GLY A 11 -10.65 10.51 -11.50
N ILE A 12 -10.48 9.65 -12.52
CA ILE A 12 -10.37 8.20 -12.36
C ILE A 12 -9.16 7.83 -11.50
N MET A 13 -8.00 8.44 -11.77
CA MET A 13 -6.78 8.22 -11.00
C MET A 13 -6.98 8.65 -9.54
N GLY A 14 -7.53 9.83 -9.30
CA GLY A 14 -7.83 10.33 -7.96
C GLY A 14 -8.80 9.42 -7.20
N LEU A 15 -9.85 8.92 -7.88
CA LEU A 15 -10.80 7.98 -7.31
C LEU A 15 -10.14 6.64 -6.98
N ALA A 16 -9.32 6.08 -7.88
CA ALA A 16 -8.60 4.83 -7.63
C ALA A 16 -7.65 4.94 -6.43
N LEU A 17 -6.89 6.03 -6.33
CA LEU A 17 -6.00 6.29 -5.20
C LEU A 17 -6.79 6.51 -3.90
N LEU A 18 -7.93 7.20 -3.94
CA LEU A 18 -8.79 7.39 -2.77
C LEU A 18 -9.32 6.05 -2.26
N ILE A 19 -9.85 5.22 -3.15
CA ILE A 19 -10.36 3.88 -2.80
C ILE A 19 -9.22 3.04 -2.22
N TYR A 20 -8.05 3.03 -2.85
CA TYR A 20 -6.87 2.36 -2.32
C TYR A 20 -6.53 2.80 -0.89
N VAL A 21 -6.41 4.11 -0.65
CA VAL A 21 -6.06 4.66 0.66
C VAL A 21 -7.07 4.27 1.75
N ILE A 22 -8.36 4.21 1.40
CA ILE A 22 -9.40 3.81 2.36
C ILE A 22 -9.36 2.30 2.61
N LEU A 23 -9.37 1.49 1.55
CA LEU A 23 -9.51 0.04 1.66
C LEU A 23 -8.22 -0.63 2.15
N ASP A 24 -7.09 -0.35 1.50
CA ASP A 24 -5.79 -0.90 1.92
C ASP A 24 -5.31 -0.25 3.23
N GLY A 25 -5.70 1.01 3.48
CA GLY A 25 -5.42 1.68 4.76
C GLY A 25 -6.09 0.99 5.95
N TYR A 26 -7.27 0.42 5.77
CA TYR A 26 -7.92 -0.44 6.77
C TYR A 26 -7.09 -1.71 7.03
N ASP A 27 -6.63 -2.40 5.98
CA ASP A 27 -5.83 -3.62 6.11
C ASP A 27 -4.49 -3.36 6.80
N LEU A 28 -3.81 -2.28 6.41
CA LEU A 28 -2.56 -1.82 7.02
C LEU A 28 -2.77 -1.44 8.49
N GLY A 29 -3.88 -0.77 8.80
CA GLY A 29 -4.28 -0.42 10.17
C GLY A 29 -4.49 -1.67 11.04
N VAL A 30 -5.23 -2.66 10.52
CA VAL A 30 -5.38 -3.96 11.18
C VAL A 30 -4.02 -4.58 11.43
N GLY A 31 -3.14 -4.66 10.42
CA GLY A 31 -1.81 -5.24 10.56
C GLY A 31 -0.90 -4.56 11.59
N MET A 32 -1.01 -3.25 11.73
CA MET A 32 -0.30 -2.51 12.77
C MET A 32 -0.84 -2.78 14.18
N LEU A 33 -2.13 -3.09 14.31
CA LEU A 33 -2.78 -3.34 15.60
C LEU A 33 -2.71 -4.81 16.06
N VAL A 34 -2.50 -5.77 15.14
CA VAL A 34 -2.43 -7.22 15.45
C VAL A 34 -1.53 -7.56 16.65
N PRO A 35 -0.32 -6.98 16.83
CA PRO A 35 0.53 -7.34 17.98
C PRO A 35 -0.04 -6.92 19.34
N LEU A 36 -0.95 -5.94 19.38
CA LEU A 36 -1.52 -5.38 20.62
C LEU A 36 -2.75 -6.15 21.12
N ALA A 37 -3.38 -6.95 20.26
CA ALA A 37 -4.59 -7.68 20.57
C ALA A 37 -4.31 -9.01 21.30
N ASP A 38 -5.36 -9.62 21.86
CA ASP A 38 -5.30 -10.99 22.40
C ASP A 38 -5.38 -12.05 21.28
N GLU A 39 -5.05 -13.30 21.58
CA GLU A 39 -4.93 -14.35 20.55
C GLU A 39 -6.25 -14.62 19.80
N ALA A 40 -7.38 -14.62 20.51
CA ALA A 40 -8.70 -14.74 19.91
C ALA A 40 -9.07 -13.53 19.02
N GLU A 41 -8.67 -12.33 19.45
CA GLU A 41 -8.90 -11.09 18.69
C GLU A 41 -8.04 -11.03 17.43
N LYS A 42 -6.79 -11.51 17.48
CA LYS A 42 -5.89 -11.59 16.30
C LYS A 42 -6.48 -12.42 15.19
N ASP A 43 -7.12 -13.54 15.53
CA ASP A 43 -7.76 -14.40 14.53
C ASP A 43 -8.98 -13.71 13.91
N MET A 44 -9.79 -13.01 14.72
CA MET A 44 -10.92 -12.22 14.22
C MET A 44 -10.47 -11.06 13.33
N MET A 45 -9.43 -10.32 13.73
CA MET A 45 -8.83 -9.23 12.97
C MET A 45 -8.36 -9.72 11.60
N ILE A 46 -7.67 -10.86 11.54
CA ILE A 46 -7.12 -11.38 10.29
C ILE A 46 -8.21 -11.99 9.40
N ALA A 47 -9.24 -12.62 9.99
CA ALA A 47 -10.40 -13.07 9.24
C ALA A 47 -11.17 -11.93 8.58
N SER A 48 -11.19 -10.74 9.20
CA SER A 48 -11.93 -9.57 8.69
C SER A 48 -11.36 -9.00 7.38
N ILE A 49 -10.06 -9.15 7.13
CA ILE A 49 -9.36 -8.65 5.94
C ILE A 49 -9.20 -9.73 4.84
N GLY A 50 -9.29 -11.00 5.23
CA GLY A 50 -8.92 -12.14 4.37
C GLY A 50 -9.58 -12.21 2.99
N PRO A 51 -10.88 -11.92 2.84
CA PRO A 51 -11.55 -11.96 1.54
C PRO A 51 -11.18 -10.80 0.60
N PHE A 52 -10.58 -9.72 1.11
CA PHE A 52 -10.50 -8.43 0.40
C PHE A 52 -9.09 -7.90 0.19
N TRP A 53 -8.11 -8.28 1.02
CA TRP A 53 -6.77 -7.66 1.04
C TRP A 53 -6.08 -7.65 -0.34
N ASP A 54 -6.13 -8.77 -1.08
CA ASP A 54 -5.52 -8.87 -2.42
C ASP A 54 -6.25 -7.97 -3.44
N ALA A 55 -7.58 -7.87 -3.34
CA ALA A 55 -8.36 -6.96 -4.15
C ALA A 55 -8.05 -5.49 -3.84
N ASN A 56 -7.75 -5.16 -2.59
CA ASN A 56 -7.43 -3.79 -2.17
C ASN A 56 -6.12 -3.30 -2.80
N GLU A 57 -5.11 -4.16 -2.94
CA GLU A 57 -3.85 -3.84 -3.62
C GLU A 57 -4.03 -3.52 -5.12
N THR A 58 -5.07 -4.05 -5.77
CA THR A 58 -5.29 -3.78 -7.21
C THR A 58 -5.58 -2.32 -7.53
N TRP A 59 -6.11 -1.55 -6.56
CA TRP A 59 -6.44 -0.15 -6.76
C TRP A 59 -5.21 0.74 -6.96
N ILE A 60 -4.10 0.46 -6.25
CA ILE A 60 -2.84 1.19 -6.49
C ILE A 60 -2.25 0.83 -7.85
N VAL A 61 -2.37 -0.42 -8.28
CA VAL A 61 -1.93 -0.86 -9.62
C VAL A 61 -2.72 -0.12 -10.71
N LEU A 62 -4.03 0.03 -10.55
CA LEU A 62 -4.86 0.82 -11.44
C LEU A 62 -4.42 2.30 -11.45
N GLY A 63 -4.20 2.90 -10.29
CA GLY A 63 -3.73 4.29 -10.18
C GLY A 63 -2.42 4.54 -10.94
N VAL A 64 -1.43 3.66 -10.75
CA VAL A 64 -0.14 3.73 -11.45
C VAL A 64 -0.30 3.46 -12.96
N GLY A 65 -1.15 2.51 -13.34
CA GLY A 65 -1.45 2.21 -14.75
C GLY A 65 -2.11 3.38 -15.48
N VAL A 66 -3.08 4.05 -14.83
CA VAL A 66 -3.70 5.27 -15.37
C VAL A 66 -2.67 6.39 -15.51
N LEU A 67 -1.81 6.57 -14.51
CA LEU A 67 -0.73 7.56 -14.57
C LEU A 67 0.21 7.29 -15.76
N LEU A 68 0.60 6.03 -15.99
CA LEU A 68 1.45 5.64 -17.13
C LEU A 68 0.78 5.91 -18.48
N ILE A 69 -0.49 5.53 -18.65
CA ILE A 69 -1.19 5.59 -19.94
C ILE A 69 -1.62 7.03 -20.27
N ALA A 70 -2.18 7.74 -19.30
CA ALA A 70 -2.74 9.08 -19.52
C ALA A 70 -1.70 10.20 -19.35
N PHE A 71 -0.68 9.99 -18.51
CA PHE A 71 0.34 11.01 -18.16
C PHE A 71 1.77 10.45 -18.13
N PRO A 72 2.30 9.90 -19.24
CA PRO A 72 3.57 9.16 -19.25
C PRO A 72 4.78 9.99 -18.80
N ILE A 73 4.82 11.29 -19.09
CA ILE A 73 5.89 12.19 -18.63
C ILE A 73 5.83 12.35 -17.10
N ALA A 74 4.64 12.56 -16.55
CA ALA A 74 4.46 12.68 -15.10
C ALA A 74 4.80 11.36 -14.40
N HIS A 75 4.36 10.22 -14.96
CA HIS A 75 4.75 8.89 -14.49
C HIS A 75 6.28 8.77 -14.36
N GLY A 76 7.04 9.11 -15.41
CA GLY A 76 8.50 9.01 -15.40
C GLY A 76 9.16 9.87 -14.34
N ILE A 77 8.72 11.12 -14.17
CA ILE A 77 9.27 12.04 -13.16
C ILE A 77 8.96 11.55 -11.75
N ILE A 78 7.70 11.18 -11.49
CA ILE A 78 7.23 10.76 -10.16
C ILE A 78 7.90 9.45 -9.75
N LEU A 79 7.87 8.40 -10.60
CA LEU A 79 8.46 7.10 -10.24
C LEU A 79 9.97 7.15 -10.09
N THR A 80 10.67 7.97 -10.89
CA THR A 80 12.12 8.15 -10.72
C THR A 80 12.41 8.85 -9.39
N SER A 81 11.66 9.92 -9.08
CA SER A 81 11.85 10.68 -7.82
C SER A 81 11.48 9.86 -6.58
N LEU A 82 10.48 8.98 -6.70
CA LEU A 82 9.97 8.15 -5.61
C LEU A 82 10.48 6.71 -5.67
N TYR A 83 11.53 6.42 -6.43
CA TYR A 83 12.00 5.06 -6.66
C TYR A 83 12.29 4.30 -5.36
N ILE A 84 13.03 4.94 -4.45
CA ILE A 84 13.38 4.36 -3.15
C ILE A 84 12.13 4.12 -2.28
N PRO A 85 11.29 5.12 -1.97
CA PRO A 85 10.12 4.88 -1.13
C PRO A 85 9.11 3.91 -1.79
N VAL A 86 8.91 3.93 -3.11
CA VAL A 86 8.07 2.96 -3.81
C VAL A 86 8.62 1.54 -3.64
N THR A 87 9.93 1.34 -3.81
CA THR A 87 10.55 0.03 -3.64
C THR A 87 10.38 -0.49 -2.21
N ILE A 88 10.57 0.38 -1.21
CA ILE A 88 10.36 0.04 0.21
C ILE A 88 8.90 -0.32 0.48
N MET A 89 7.95 0.45 -0.07
CA MET A 89 6.53 0.16 0.04
C MET A 89 6.20 -1.23 -0.53
N LEU A 90 6.67 -1.53 -1.74
CA LEU A 90 6.43 -2.83 -2.39
C LEU A 90 7.00 -3.99 -1.58
N MET A 91 8.20 -3.84 -1.01
CA MET A 91 8.76 -4.86 -0.09
C MET A 91 7.88 -5.05 1.15
N GLY A 92 7.32 -3.96 1.71
CA GLY A 92 6.39 -4.02 2.83
C GLY A 92 5.09 -4.75 2.48
N LEU A 93 4.50 -4.46 1.32
CA LEU A 93 3.28 -5.13 0.82
C LEU A 93 3.53 -6.62 0.55
N ILE A 94 4.64 -6.98 -0.09
CA ILE A 94 5.01 -8.38 -0.31
C ILE A 94 5.18 -9.12 1.02
N LEU A 95 5.89 -8.52 1.98
CA LEU A 95 6.07 -9.12 3.31
C LEU A 95 4.74 -9.34 4.00
N ARG A 96 3.82 -8.36 3.90
CA ARG A 96 2.45 -8.46 4.44
C ARG A 96 1.68 -9.62 3.80
N GLY A 97 1.63 -9.70 2.47
CA GLY A 97 0.91 -10.77 1.77
C GLY A 97 1.45 -12.16 2.09
N VAL A 98 2.78 -12.31 2.09
CA VAL A 98 3.43 -13.58 2.47
C VAL A 98 3.14 -13.95 3.93
N ALA A 99 3.20 -12.97 4.84
CA ALA A 99 2.91 -13.22 6.25
C ALA A 99 1.45 -13.63 6.48
N PHE A 100 0.50 -13.02 5.75
CA PHE A 100 -0.91 -13.38 5.80
C PHE A 100 -1.14 -14.84 5.37
N ASP A 101 -0.68 -15.20 4.17
CA ASP A 101 -0.84 -16.54 3.61
C ASP A 101 -0.16 -17.64 4.43
N LEU A 102 1.04 -17.35 4.94
CA LEU A 102 1.80 -18.31 5.74
C LEU A 102 1.29 -18.41 7.17
N ARG A 103 0.68 -17.36 7.74
CA ARG A 103 0.04 -17.45 9.05
C ARG A 103 -1.15 -18.40 9.04
N VAL A 104 -1.98 -18.36 8.01
CA VAL A 104 -3.15 -19.26 7.86
C VAL A 104 -2.71 -20.72 7.73
N LYS A 105 -1.53 -20.97 7.14
CA LYS A 105 -0.96 -22.31 6.93
C LYS A 105 -0.05 -22.77 8.07
N ALA A 106 0.42 -21.88 8.94
CA ALA A 106 1.36 -22.18 10.01
C ALA A 106 0.65 -22.75 11.24
N GLY A 107 1.16 -23.87 11.78
CA GLY A 107 0.80 -24.32 13.11
C GLY A 107 1.28 -23.36 14.21
N ASP A 108 0.79 -23.56 15.44
CA ASP A 108 0.93 -22.62 16.57
C ASP A 108 2.36 -22.14 16.85
N HIS A 109 3.38 -22.97 16.59
CA HIS A 109 4.78 -22.63 16.86
C HIS A 109 5.35 -21.45 16.04
N ARG A 110 4.78 -21.10 14.88
CA ARG A 110 5.29 -20.00 14.03
C ARG A 110 4.31 -18.83 13.86
N ARG A 111 3.11 -18.91 14.43
CA ARG A 111 2.08 -17.84 14.32
C ARG A 111 2.58 -16.50 14.85
N GLY A 112 3.34 -16.50 15.95
CA GLY A 112 3.93 -15.29 16.53
C GLY A 112 4.95 -14.59 15.63
N LEU A 113 5.74 -15.34 14.84
CA LEU A 113 6.68 -14.77 13.88
C LEU A 113 5.94 -14.10 12.73
N TRP A 114 4.92 -14.75 12.18
CA TRP A 114 4.12 -14.22 11.08
C TRP A 114 3.30 -12.99 11.50
N ASN A 115 2.80 -12.94 12.74
CA ASN A 115 2.17 -11.72 13.28
C ASN A 115 3.14 -10.53 13.30
N LYS A 116 4.40 -10.75 13.69
CA LYS A 116 5.43 -9.69 13.68
C LYS A 116 5.81 -9.27 12.25
N ALA A 117 5.91 -10.22 11.33
CA ALA A 117 6.15 -9.93 9.92
C ALA A 117 5.00 -9.13 9.29
N PHE A 118 3.76 -9.49 9.62
CA PHE A 118 2.55 -8.78 9.17
C PHE A 118 2.52 -7.33 9.67
N PHE A 119 2.86 -7.12 10.95
CA PHE A 119 3.05 -5.79 11.54
C PHE A 119 4.14 -4.99 10.83
N ALA A 120 5.33 -5.58 10.67
CA ALA A 120 6.47 -4.91 10.06
C ALA A 120 6.18 -4.52 8.61
N GLY A 121 5.60 -5.41 7.81
CA GLY A 121 5.20 -5.12 6.44
C GLY A 121 4.20 -3.98 6.36
N SER A 122 3.18 -3.99 7.23
CA SER A 122 2.15 -2.95 7.29
C SER A 122 2.70 -1.59 7.72
N LEU A 123 3.61 -1.58 8.70
CA LEU A 123 4.28 -0.37 9.16
C LEU A 123 5.19 0.22 8.07
N ILE A 124 5.99 -0.62 7.42
CA ILE A 124 6.90 -0.20 6.34
C ILE A 124 6.11 0.41 5.18
N ALA A 125 5.03 -0.25 4.73
CA ALA A 125 4.18 0.28 3.67
C ALA A 125 3.56 1.62 4.05
N SER A 126 2.98 1.73 5.25
CA SER A 126 2.34 2.97 5.75
C SER A 126 3.34 4.13 5.85
N LEU A 127 4.54 3.88 6.38
CA LEU A 127 5.60 4.90 6.48
C LEU A 127 6.11 5.32 5.10
N ALA A 128 6.30 4.37 4.19
CA ALA A 128 6.73 4.68 2.83
C ALA A 128 5.68 5.54 2.10
N GLN A 129 4.39 5.28 2.28
CA GLN A 129 3.31 6.12 1.74
C GLN A 129 3.32 7.53 2.32
N GLY A 130 3.51 7.67 3.63
CA GLY A 130 3.68 8.98 4.27
C GLY A 130 4.89 9.74 3.72
N TRP A 131 6.01 9.04 3.50
CA TRP A 131 7.21 9.62 2.89
C TRP A 131 6.95 10.08 1.45
N MET A 132 6.31 9.25 0.63
CA MET A 132 5.96 9.63 -0.76
C MET A 132 5.07 10.86 -0.80
N LEU A 133 4.05 10.92 0.05
CA LEU A 133 3.14 12.07 0.11
C LEU A 133 3.88 13.33 0.57
N GLY A 134 4.73 13.22 1.60
CA GLY A 134 5.57 14.32 2.05
C GLY A 134 6.48 14.85 0.93
N ALA A 135 7.20 13.96 0.25
CA ALA A 135 8.08 14.31 -0.86
C ALA A 135 7.32 14.97 -2.02
N TYR A 136 6.11 14.49 -2.33
CA TYR A 136 5.26 15.08 -3.36
C TYR A 136 4.82 16.51 -2.99
N ILE A 137 4.37 16.73 -1.75
CA ILE A 137 3.93 18.05 -1.27
C ILE A 137 5.11 19.04 -1.21
N THR A 138 6.32 18.59 -0.89
CA THR A 138 7.53 19.43 -0.92
C THR A 138 8.10 19.61 -2.33
N GLY A 139 7.37 19.21 -3.38
CA GLY A 139 7.73 19.47 -4.77
C GLY A 139 8.83 18.57 -5.34
N LEU A 140 9.00 17.36 -4.78
CA LEU A 140 10.02 16.38 -5.20
C LEU A 140 11.47 16.93 -5.18
N GLN A 141 11.71 17.97 -4.37
CA GLN A 141 13.03 18.57 -4.18
C GLN A 141 13.99 17.51 -3.66
N HIS A 142 14.94 17.12 -4.51
CA HIS A 142 16.12 16.41 -4.07
C HIS A 142 17.09 17.48 -3.57
N SER A 143 17.30 17.57 -2.26
CA SER A 143 18.37 18.38 -1.68
C SER A 143 19.72 17.76 -2.02
N THR A 144 20.14 17.89 -3.28
CA THR A 144 21.54 17.74 -3.69
C THR A 144 22.11 19.15 -3.82
N THR A 145 22.42 19.74 -2.67
CA THR A 145 23.49 20.73 -2.55
C THR A 145 24.69 20.05 -1.92
#